data_AF-A0A3D1P8Y7-F1
#
_entry.id   AF-A0A3D1P8Y7-F1
#
_cell.length_a   1.000
_cell.length_b   1.000
_cell.length_c   1.000
_cell.angle_alpha   90.00
_cell.angle_beta   90.00
_cell.angle_gamma   90.00
#
_symmetry.space_group_name_H-M   'P 1'
#
loop_
_entity.id
_entity.type
_entity.pdbx_description
1 polymer ?
#
loop_
_entity_poly.entity_id
_entity_poly.type
_entity_poly.pdbx_seq_one_letter_code
_entity_poly.pdbx_strand_id
1 'polypeptide(L)' 'IDTSYQQFVQTVAEARNLAVDAVKSFADGRIFTGQQAVELGVVDRLGTEEDARRWAAEL' A
#
# COMPACT_ATOMS: atom_id res chain seq x y z
N ILE A 1 -9.29 13.53 13.93
CA ILE A 1 -9.46 12.29 13.15
C ILE A 1 -9.32 12.60 11.66
N ASP A 2 -10.04 13.59 11.12
CA ASP A 2 -9.90 14.00 9.70
C ASP A 2 -8.47 14.37 9.27
N THR A 3 -7.73 15.15 10.08
CA THR A 3 -6.36 15.54 9.73
C THR A 3 -5.43 14.34 9.58
N SER A 4 -5.51 13.37 10.49
CA SER A 4 -4.71 12.14 10.44
C SER A 4 -5.11 11.25 9.27
N TYR A 5 -6.41 11.20 8.92
CA TYR A 5 -6.90 10.49 7.76
C TYR A 5 -6.37 11.08 6.45
N GLN A 6 -6.47 12.40 6.29
CA GLN A 6 -5.94 13.08 5.11
C GLN A 6 -4.43 12.90 4.97
N GLN A 7 -3.69 12.98 6.08
CA GLN A 7 -2.25 12.73 6.08
C GLN A 7 -1.93 11.30 5.63
N PHE A 8 -2.67 10.29 6.11
CA PHE A 8 -2.51 8.90 5.68
C PHE A 8 -2.74 8.74 4.18
N VAL A 9 -3.88 9.24 3.67
CA VAL A 9 -4.22 9.16 2.24
C VAL A 9 -3.15 9.82 1.38
N GLN A 10 -2.70 11.02 1.77
CA GLN A 10 -1.67 11.75 1.03
C GLN A 10 -0.33 10.99 1.02
N THR A 11 0.09 10.49 2.18
CA THR A 11 1.35 9.73 2.31
C THR A 11 1.34 8.48 1.43
N VAL A 12 0.23 7.73 1.42
CA VAL A 12 0.09 6.52 0.59
C VAL A 12 0.06 6.87 -0.89
N ALA A 13 -0.67 7.91 -1.27
CA ALA A 13 -0.74 8.40 -2.65
C ALA A 13 0.65 8.77 -3.19
N GLU A 14 1.44 9.52 -2.41
CA GLU A 14 2.80 9.91 -2.76
C GLU A 14 3.74 8.70 -2.83
N ALA A 15 3.75 7.84 -1.81
CA ALA A 15 4.65 6.70 -1.73
C ALA A 15 4.39 5.65 -2.82
N ARG A 16 3.13 5.48 -3.24
CA ARG A 16 2.72 4.51 -4.25
C ARG A 16 2.50 5.12 -5.64
N ASN A 17 2.73 6.43 -5.78
CA ASN A 17 2.44 7.19 -7.00
C ASN A 17 1.01 6.95 -7.52
N LEU A 18 0.05 6.90 -6.60
CA LEU A 18 -1.37 6.69 -6.87
C LEU A 18 -2.13 8.01 -6.80
N ALA A 19 -3.23 8.12 -7.53
CA ALA A 19 -4.14 9.24 -7.37
C ALA A 19 -4.77 9.22 -5.96
N VAL A 20 -4.84 10.38 -5.30
CA VAL A 20 -5.49 10.53 -3.99
C VAL A 20 -6.91 9.96 -3.99
N ASP A 21 -7.66 10.14 -5.08
CA ASP A 21 -9.02 9.60 -5.20
C ASP A 21 -9.06 8.07 -5.31
N ALA A 22 -8.04 7.47 -5.93
CA ALA A 22 -7.89 6.02 -5.94
C ALA A 22 -7.64 5.51 -4.51
N VAL A 23 -6.75 6.15 -3.76
CA VAL A 23 -6.47 5.80 -2.36
C VAL A 23 -7.72 5.95 -1.49
N LYS A 24 -8.47 7.06 -1.64
CA LYS A 24 -9.74 7.27 -0.92
C LYS A 24 -10.79 6.19 -1.20
N SER A 25 -10.80 5.59 -2.40
CA SER A 25 -11.78 4.57 -2.77
C SER A 25 -11.65 3.27 -1.96
N PHE A 26 -10.46 2.97 -1.43
CA PHE A 26 -10.18 1.78 -0.62
C PHE A 26 -9.69 2.10 0.80
N ALA A 27 -9.36 3.36 1.11
CA ALA A 27 -8.99 3.82 2.45
C ALA A 27 -10.23 4.13 3.31
N ASP A 28 -11.11 3.15 3.49
CA ASP A 28 -12.32 3.25 4.32
C ASP A 28 -12.25 2.36 5.58
N GLY A 29 -11.08 1.79 5.85
CA GLY A 29 -10.82 0.93 7.01
C GLY A 29 -11.08 -0.56 6.77
N ARG A 30 -11.39 -0.97 5.54
CA ARG A 30 -11.45 -2.39 5.17
C ARG A 30 -10.08 -3.05 5.26
N ILE A 31 -10.09 -4.33 5.63
CA ILE A 31 -8.90 -5.19 5.61
C ILE A 31 -8.81 -5.85 4.23
N PHE A 32 -7.62 -5.84 3.65
CA PHE A 32 -7.32 -6.49 2.37
C PHE A 32 -6.47 -7.72 2.61
N THR A 33 -6.68 -8.76 1.79
CA THR A 33 -5.72 -9.85 1.69
C THR A 33 -4.46 -9.36 0.97
N GLY A 34 -3.35 -10.09 1.10
CA GLY A 34 -2.13 -9.75 0.38
C GLY A 34 -2.35 -9.64 -1.13
N GLN A 35 -3.18 -10.52 -1.71
CA GLN A 35 -3.44 -10.51 -3.16
C GLN A 35 -4.19 -9.24 -3.58
N GLN A 36 -5.21 -8.85 -2.82
CA GLN A 36 -5.93 -7.59 -3.06
C GLN A 36 -5.00 -6.38 -2.91
N ALA A 37 -4.08 -6.40 -1.95
CA ALA A 37 -3.14 -5.32 -1.74
C ALA A 37 -2.16 -5.13 -2.93
N VAL A 38 -1.77 -6.23 -3.59
CA VAL A 38 -0.97 -6.16 -4.83
C VAL A 38 -1.81 -5.65 -5.99
N GLU A 39 -3.05 -6.12 -6.15
CA GLU A 39 -3.96 -5.65 -7.20
C GLU A 39 -4.28 -4.15 -7.08
N LEU A 40 -4.38 -3.64 -5.85
CA LEU A 40 -4.57 -2.21 -5.54
C LEU A 40 -3.29 -1.37 -5.66
N GLY A 41 -2.13 -1.99 -5.88
CA GLY A 41 -0.84 -1.30 -6.00
C GLY A 41 -0.30 -0.72 -4.68
N VAL A 42 -0.86 -1.13 -3.54
CA VAL A 42 -0.38 -0.73 -2.21
C VAL A 42 0.68 -1.68 -1.65
N VAL A 43 0.92 -2.81 -2.30
CA VAL A 43 2.01 -3.76 -2.06
C VAL A 43 2.66 -4.09 -3.40
N ASP A 44 3.99 -4.16 -3.43
CA ASP A 44 4.73 -4.40 -4.67
C ASP A 44 4.62 -5.86 -5.13
N ARG A 45 4.78 -6.80 -4.20
CA ARG A 45 4.81 -8.25 -4.46
C ARG A 45 4.39 -9.05 -3.23
N LEU A 46 3.89 -10.26 -3.47
CA LEU A 46 3.68 -11.26 -2.42
C LEU A 46 4.85 -12.22 -2.34
N GLY A 47 5.23 -12.55 -1.11
CA GLY A 47 6.29 -13.50 -0.80
C GLY A 47 6.33 -13.79 0.69
N THR A 48 7.24 -14.67 1.05
CA THR A 48 7.58 -15.03 2.43
C THR A 48 8.67 -14.10 2.98
N GLU A 49 9.02 -14.26 4.26
CA GLU A 49 10.16 -13.56 4.84
C GLU A 49 11.47 -13.88 4.08
N GLU A 50 11.64 -15.12 3.62
CA GLU A 50 12.83 -15.53 2.86
C GLU A 50 12.91 -14.77 1.53
N ASP A 51 11.78 -14.62 0.83
CA ASP A 51 11.70 -13.83 -0.40
C ASP A 51 12.06 -12.36 -0.13
N ALA A 52 11.55 -11.78 0.96
CA ALA A 52 11.88 -10.41 1.35
C ALA A 52 13.38 -10.22 1.63
N ARG A 53 14.03 -11.18 2.32
CA ARG A 53 15.49 -11.16 2.55
C ARG A 53 16.27 -11.23 1.25
N ARG A 54 15.82 -12.09 0.32
CA ARG A 54 16.45 -12.22 -0.99
C ARG A 54 16.32 -10.94 -1.81
N TRP A 55 15.13 -10.35 -1.91
CA TRP A 55 14.92 -9.10 -2.65
C TRP A 55 15.73 -7.95 -2.07
N ALA A 56 15.85 -7.88 -0.74
CA ALA A 56 16.67 -6.86 -0.08
C ALA A 56 18.17 -7.02 -0.39
N ALA A 57 18.65 -8.24 -0.65
CA ALA A 57 20.04 -8.52 -1.02
C ALA A 57 20.32 -8.29 -2.52
N GLU A 58 19.28 -8.19 -3.36
CA GLU A 58 19.38 -7.93 -4.80
C GLU A 58 19.32 -6.43 -5.15
N LEU A 59 18.99 -5.56 -4.18
CA LEU A 59 18.96 -4.09 -4.29
C LEU A 59 20.34 -3.47 -4.09
#